data_AF-A0A3D1PMF8-F1
#
_entry.id   AF-A0A3D1PMF8-F1
#
_cell.length_a   1.000
_cell.length_b   1.000
_cell.length_c   1.000
_cell.angle_alpha   90.00
_cell.angle_beta   90.00
_cell.angle_gamma   90.00
#
_symmetry.space_group_name_H-M   'P 1'
#
loop_
_entity.id
_entity.type
_entity.pdbx_description
1 polymer ?
#
loop_
_entity_poly.entity_id
_entity_poly.type
_entity_poly.pdbx_seq_one_letter_code
_entity_poly.pdbx_strand_id
1 'polypeptide(L)'
;MKKITKYFILYITYIYMLFYCFDKYLTDVYGYYGFENKMTIMSCVIGITLLTVAFIFVVKQTTDNYSKLVVYVLVLVNFIPSIITYIFMPISEKYLLLQVLYWIIMILFINYFNKFHFKANKAKTKNSLISMYVLILIEFIIVGIILFKYTGINLKFDNVYDLRNNYFNARVPLVLAYLFAAFKVINPLLFIYLFNNKKRVAYMLSAMIQLMAFCADGSKSTLFSIIIAYGIVKFLYNKKDVDLFKSGNIKYYILSGLVAINFLGFIEFNFLKSANIYNYFVRRLFFVPALLNQYYFDFFSNHEIDLFRQSFMGKLGFESPYTDQIQKIISSVYFNTPEMLANNGLFSDAFMNLGSMGMFIMPMLICVLLRFLDYCAEGINPFYLLTIMVNVSYIFMSSSFFTVLLTHGFILLCLIMKFVIPRNEKERKCERIVKKNI
;
A
#
# COMPACT_ATOMS: atom_id res chain seq x y z
N MET A 1 -13.10 28.30 8.07
CA MET A 1 -14.33 27.79 7.42
C MET A 1 -14.12 27.33 5.97
N LYS A 2 -13.71 28.19 5.00
CA LYS A 2 -13.60 27.81 3.56
C LYS A 2 -12.84 26.51 3.26
N LYS A 3 -11.74 26.21 3.97
CA LYS A 3 -10.96 24.97 3.77
C LYS A 3 -11.71 23.71 4.22
N ILE A 4 -12.37 23.75 5.38
CA ILE A 4 -13.13 22.62 5.93
C ILE A 4 -14.32 22.29 5.01
N THR A 5 -15.04 23.30 4.54
CA THR A 5 -16.15 23.12 3.59
C THR A 5 -15.69 22.42 2.30
N LYS A 6 -14.53 22.80 1.75
CA LYS A 6 -13.96 22.13 0.58
C LYS A 6 -13.61 20.65 0.85
N TYR A 7 -13.03 20.34 2.01
CA TYR A 7 -12.75 18.96 2.40
C TYR A 7 -14.05 18.15 2.56
N PHE A 8 -15.07 18.75 3.18
CA PHE A 8 -16.38 18.12 3.37
C PHE A 8 -17.02 17.75 2.03
N ILE A 9 -17.06 18.70 1.08
CA ILE A 9 -17.60 18.46 -0.27
C ILE A 9 -16.84 17.31 -0.94
N LEU A 10 -15.50 17.37 -0.98
CA LEU A 10 -14.69 16.30 -1.59
C LEU A 10 -14.91 14.94 -0.92
N TYR A 11 -15.03 14.92 0.40
CA TYR A 11 -15.23 13.69 1.17
C TYR A 11 -16.58 13.05 0.88
N ILE A 12 -17.66 13.86 0.83
CA ILE A 12 -18.99 13.37 0.47
C ILE A 12 -19.01 12.90 -0.98
N THR A 13 -18.41 13.67 -1.91
CA THR A 13 -18.30 13.23 -3.32
C THR A 13 -17.55 11.92 -3.43
N TYR A 14 -16.47 11.73 -2.66
CA TYR A 14 -15.72 10.48 -2.62
C TYR A 14 -16.60 9.31 -2.16
N ILE A 15 -17.29 9.45 -1.03
CA ILE A 15 -18.20 8.42 -0.51
C ILE A 15 -19.30 8.12 -1.51
N TYR A 16 -19.98 9.14 -2.03
CA TYR A 16 -21.06 8.97 -2.99
C TYR A 16 -20.62 8.18 -4.23
N MET A 17 -19.46 8.50 -4.79
CA MET A 17 -18.93 7.77 -5.95
C MET A 17 -18.58 6.32 -5.62
N LEU A 18 -18.06 6.06 -4.42
CA LEU A 18 -17.81 4.68 -3.96
C LEU A 18 -19.12 3.89 -3.76
N PHE A 19 -20.15 4.51 -3.17
CA PHE A 19 -21.49 3.91 -3.06
C PHE A 19 -22.06 3.57 -4.44
N TYR A 20 -21.97 4.51 -5.38
CA TYR A 20 -22.42 4.29 -6.75
C TYR A 20 -21.65 3.13 -7.41
N CYS A 21 -20.32 3.09 -7.27
CA CYS A 21 -19.51 2.01 -7.82
C CYS A 21 -19.89 0.66 -7.19
N PHE A 22 -20.14 0.61 -5.89
CA PHE A 22 -20.55 -0.62 -5.23
C PHE A 22 -21.91 -1.10 -5.76
N ASP A 23 -22.93 -0.23 -5.74
CA ASP A 23 -24.31 -0.60 -6.09
C ASP A 23 -24.57 -0.83 -7.59
N LYS A 24 -23.85 -0.16 -8.49
CA LYS A 24 -24.09 -0.23 -9.94
C LYS A 24 -23.05 -0.99 -10.72
N TYR A 25 -21.86 -1.16 -10.18
CA TYR A 25 -20.79 -1.86 -10.88
C TYR A 25 -20.42 -3.17 -10.19
N LEU A 26 -20.19 -3.17 -8.88
CA LEU A 26 -19.71 -4.38 -8.19
C LEU A 26 -20.78 -5.44 -8.06
N THR A 27 -21.98 -5.07 -7.64
CA THR A 27 -23.14 -5.97 -7.55
C THR A 27 -23.49 -6.57 -8.91
N ASP A 28 -23.62 -5.75 -9.95
CA ASP A 28 -24.06 -6.18 -11.27
C ASP A 28 -22.99 -6.99 -12.02
N VAL A 29 -21.73 -6.53 -11.99
CA VAL A 29 -20.64 -7.14 -12.78
C VAL A 29 -19.89 -8.19 -11.99
N TYR A 30 -19.78 -8.06 -10.67
CA TYR A 30 -19.01 -8.95 -9.79
C TYR A 30 -19.84 -9.62 -8.70
N GLY A 31 -21.16 -9.73 -8.89
CA GLY A 31 -22.03 -10.52 -8.01
C GLY A 31 -21.54 -11.96 -7.81
N TYR A 32 -20.97 -12.57 -8.86
CA TYR A 32 -20.38 -13.90 -8.79
C TYR A 32 -19.09 -14.01 -7.94
N TYR A 33 -18.43 -12.89 -7.63
CA TYR A 33 -17.33 -12.83 -6.63
C TYR A 33 -17.88 -12.68 -5.19
N GLY A 34 -19.20 -12.58 -5.03
CA GLY A 34 -19.90 -12.39 -3.76
C GLY A 34 -20.20 -10.92 -3.41
N PHE A 35 -20.02 -9.97 -4.32
CA PHE A 35 -20.49 -8.59 -4.08
C PHE A 35 -22.01 -8.52 -4.20
N GLU A 36 -22.69 -8.25 -3.09
CA GLU A 36 -24.15 -8.25 -3.04
C GLU A 36 -24.70 -6.98 -2.39
N ASN A 37 -25.92 -6.58 -2.77
CA ASN A 37 -26.65 -5.53 -2.07
C ASN A 37 -27.68 -6.16 -1.13
N LYS A 38 -27.27 -6.35 0.13
CA LYS A 38 -28.09 -6.79 1.27
C LYS A 38 -28.24 -5.66 2.31
N MET A 39 -28.24 -4.41 1.84
CA MET A 39 -28.27 -3.23 2.71
C MET A 39 -29.55 -3.21 3.57
N THR A 40 -29.38 -2.94 4.86
CA THR A 40 -30.48 -2.74 5.82
C THR A 40 -30.46 -1.30 6.33
N ILE A 41 -31.58 -0.83 6.87
CA ILE A 41 -31.65 0.50 7.51
C ILE A 41 -30.59 0.60 8.62
N MET A 42 -30.45 -0.46 9.42
CA MET A 42 -29.49 -0.53 10.52
C MET A 42 -28.03 -0.44 10.03
N SER A 43 -27.65 -1.25 9.04
CA SER A 43 -26.29 -1.22 8.49
C SER A 43 -25.96 0.14 7.88
N CYS A 44 -26.93 0.78 7.22
CA CYS A 44 -26.79 2.10 6.64
C CYS A 44 -26.59 3.20 7.70
N VAL A 45 -27.43 3.23 8.75
CA VAL A 45 -27.30 4.20 9.86
C VAL A 45 -25.96 4.05 10.59
N ILE A 46 -25.56 2.82 10.91
CA ILE A 46 -24.29 2.55 11.59
C ILE A 46 -23.12 2.96 10.69
N GLY A 47 -23.14 2.55 9.42
CA GLY A 47 -22.05 2.85 8.49
C GLY A 47 -21.91 4.34 8.19
N ILE A 48 -23.00 5.07 7.95
CA ILE A 48 -22.97 6.54 7.76
C ILE A 48 -22.43 7.25 9.01
N THR A 49 -22.81 6.77 10.20
CA THR A 49 -22.28 7.30 11.47
C THR A 49 -20.77 7.12 11.54
N LEU A 50 -20.26 5.92 11.23
CA LEU A 50 -18.83 5.62 11.21
C LEU A 50 -18.07 6.43 10.14
N LEU A 51 -18.65 6.62 8.95
CA LEU A 51 -18.09 7.48 7.91
C LEU A 51 -18.05 8.96 8.36
N THR A 52 -19.05 9.41 9.11
CA THR A 52 -19.05 10.76 9.69
C THR A 52 -17.95 10.92 10.74
N VAL A 53 -17.72 9.91 11.59
CA VAL A 53 -16.60 9.89 12.53
C VAL A 53 -15.26 9.87 11.78
N ALA A 54 -15.16 9.09 10.71
CA ALA A 54 -13.98 9.03 9.86
C ALA A 54 -13.65 10.40 9.24
N PHE A 55 -14.66 11.19 8.88
CA PHE A 55 -14.46 12.56 8.40
C PHE A 55 -13.72 13.45 9.42
N ILE A 56 -14.06 13.32 10.71
CA ILE A 56 -13.38 14.07 11.78
C ILE A 56 -11.87 13.74 11.77
N PHE A 57 -11.52 12.46 11.64
CA PHE A 57 -10.13 12.04 11.50
C PHE A 57 -9.50 12.61 10.21
N VAL A 58 -10.13 12.45 9.05
CA VAL A 58 -9.60 12.94 7.76
C VAL A 58 -9.24 14.44 7.81
N VAL A 59 -10.10 15.24 8.45
CA VAL A 59 -9.86 16.68 8.60
C VAL A 59 -8.77 16.97 9.64
N LYS A 60 -8.85 16.36 10.84
CA LYS A 60 -7.95 16.68 11.97
C LYS A 60 -6.57 16.02 11.87
N GLN A 61 -6.42 14.92 11.12
CA GLN A 61 -5.17 14.17 11.06
C GLN A 61 -4.05 15.04 10.51
N THR A 62 -2.93 15.09 11.22
CA THR A 62 -1.73 15.79 10.79
C THR A 62 -0.91 14.92 9.84
N THR A 63 -0.17 15.54 8.92
CA THR A 63 0.72 14.85 7.96
C THR A 63 2.13 15.44 8.01
N ASP A 64 2.53 15.81 9.23
CA ASP A 64 3.87 16.23 9.64
C ASP A 64 4.91 15.12 9.44
N ASN A 65 4.47 13.86 9.47
CA ASN A 65 5.30 12.68 9.33
C ASN A 65 4.79 11.76 8.22
N TYR A 66 5.70 10.97 7.64
CA TYR A 66 5.38 10.07 6.56
C TYR A 66 4.47 8.92 7.03
N SER A 67 4.76 8.37 8.20
CA SER A 67 3.94 7.36 8.88
C SER A 67 2.47 7.77 9.00
N LYS A 68 2.20 8.99 9.46
CA LYS A 68 0.84 9.54 9.58
C LYS A 68 0.15 9.70 8.22
N LEU A 69 0.90 10.08 7.18
CA LEU A 69 0.35 10.19 5.83
C LEU A 69 0.05 8.81 5.22
N VAL A 70 0.86 7.78 5.48
CA VAL A 70 0.54 6.39 5.10
C VAL A 70 -0.75 5.93 5.79
N VAL A 71 -0.88 6.12 7.10
CA VAL A 71 -2.12 5.79 7.83
C VAL A 71 -3.32 6.57 7.28
N TYR A 72 -3.14 7.85 6.94
CA TYR A 72 -4.18 8.65 6.30
C TYR A 72 -4.63 8.04 4.96
N VAL A 73 -3.69 7.63 4.09
CA VAL A 73 -4.01 6.96 2.82
C VAL A 73 -4.74 5.65 3.09
N LEU A 74 -4.23 4.83 4.01
CA LEU A 74 -4.82 3.54 4.38
C LEU A 74 -6.26 3.67 4.90
N VAL A 75 -6.56 4.71 5.67
CA VAL A 75 -7.95 5.01 6.10
C VAL A 75 -8.83 5.32 4.89
N LEU A 76 -8.35 6.10 3.92
CA LEU A 76 -9.11 6.44 2.72
C LEU A 76 -9.36 5.21 1.84
N VAL A 77 -8.34 4.37 1.61
CA VAL A 77 -8.41 3.29 0.61
C VAL A 77 -8.79 1.91 1.17
N ASN A 78 -8.77 1.72 2.49
CA ASN A 78 -9.12 0.44 3.11
C ASN A 78 -10.22 0.56 4.17
N PHE A 79 -10.12 1.48 5.13
CA PHE A 79 -11.14 1.64 6.17
C PHE A 79 -12.48 2.08 5.59
N ILE A 80 -12.51 3.19 4.84
CA ILE A 80 -13.75 3.73 4.24
C ILE A 80 -14.42 2.69 3.32
N PRO A 81 -13.71 2.05 2.37
CA PRO A 81 -14.28 0.97 1.57
C PRO A 81 -14.78 -0.20 2.42
N SER A 82 -14.10 -0.59 3.51
CA SER A 82 -14.59 -1.64 4.40
C SER A 82 -15.90 -1.29 5.09
N ILE A 83 -16.10 -0.03 5.48
CA ILE A 83 -17.38 0.44 6.04
C ILE A 83 -18.46 0.44 4.97
N ILE A 84 -18.17 0.88 3.75
CA ILE A 84 -19.11 0.82 2.63
C ILE A 84 -19.48 -0.63 2.31
N THR A 85 -18.51 -1.54 2.24
CA THR A 85 -18.77 -2.97 2.07
C THR A 85 -19.66 -3.51 3.20
N TYR A 86 -19.46 -3.12 4.46
CA TYR A 86 -20.37 -3.50 5.56
C TYR A 86 -21.79 -2.95 5.39
N ILE A 87 -21.96 -1.72 4.88
CA ILE A 87 -23.28 -1.13 4.66
C ILE A 87 -24.09 -2.00 3.70
N PHE A 88 -23.49 -2.39 2.58
CA PHE A 88 -24.12 -3.21 1.56
C PHE A 88 -24.15 -4.70 1.91
N MET A 89 -23.13 -5.21 2.60
CA MET A 89 -22.97 -6.61 2.98
C MET A 89 -22.71 -6.73 4.50
N PRO A 90 -23.74 -6.52 5.34
CA PRO A 90 -23.59 -6.72 6.77
C PRO A 90 -23.42 -8.21 7.08
N ILE A 91 -22.29 -8.58 7.71
CA ILE A 91 -21.97 -9.97 8.07
C ILE A 91 -22.13 -10.27 9.56
N SER A 92 -21.51 -9.46 10.43
CA SER A 92 -21.71 -9.54 11.88
C SER A 92 -21.34 -8.23 12.56
N GLU A 93 -21.97 -7.96 13.70
CA GLU A 93 -21.62 -6.81 14.56
C GLU A 93 -20.22 -6.97 15.16
N LYS A 94 -19.82 -8.22 15.47
CA LYS A 94 -18.48 -8.54 15.98
C LYS A 94 -17.39 -8.16 14.97
N TYR A 95 -17.58 -8.46 13.68
CA TYR A 95 -16.66 -8.06 12.62
C TYR A 95 -16.51 -6.54 12.58
N LEU A 96 -17.62 -5.82 12.54
CA LEU A 96 -17.60 -4.36 12.48
C LEU A 96 -16.88 -3.76 13.69
N LEU A 97 -17.19 -4.25 14.90
CA LEU A 97 -16.54 -3.80 16.13
C LEU A 97 -15.02 -4.00 16.06
N LEU A 98 -14.57 -5.19 15.67
CA LEU A 98 -13.14 -5.51 15.55
C LEU A 98 -12.46 -4.67 14.47
N GLN A 99 -13.11 -4.45 13.33
CA GLN A 99 -12.61 -3.59 12.26
C GLN A 99 -12.45 -2.15 12.77
N VAL A 100 -13.46 -1.60 13.45
CA VAL A 100 -13.39 -0.25 14.02
C VAL A 100 -12.30 -0.14 15.08
N LEU A 101 -12.19 -1.12 15.99
CA LEU A 101 -11.15 -1.16 17.03
C LEU A 101 -9.75 -1.19 16.42
N TYR A 102 -9.52 -2.01 15.40
CA TYR A 102 -8.23 -2.08 14.69
C TYR A 102 -7.78 -0.69 14.20
N TRP A 103 -8.68 0.05 13.55
CA TRP A 103 -8.36 1.39 13.04
C TRP A 103 -8.25 2.44 14.13
N ILE A 104 -9.08 2.40 15.17
CA ILE A 104 -8.94 3.28 16.33
C ILE A 104 -7.55 3.11 16.96
N ILE A 105 -7.13 1.86 17.19
CA ILE A 105 -5.82 1.56 17.77
C ILE A 105 -4.71 2.06 16.86
N MET A 106 -4.78 1.78 15.55
CA MET A 106 -3.79 2.28 14.59
C MET A 106 -3.67 3.82 14.62
N ILE A 107 -4.80 4.52 14.63
CA ILE A 107 -4.89 5.98 14.64
C ILE A 107 -4.36 6.57 15.95
N LEU A 108 -4.74 5.99 17.09
CA LEU A 108 -4.27 6.44 18.40
C LEU A 108 -2.77 6.19 18.55
N PHE A 109 -2.31 5.00 18.17
CA PHE A 109 -0.92 4.61 18.35
C PHE A 109 0.01 5.40 17.43
N ILE A 110 -0.34 5.65 16.17
CA ILE A 110 0.50 6.48 15.29
C ILE A 110 0.61 7.93 15.80
N ASN A 111 -0.47 8.47 16.36
CA ASN A 111 -0.47 9.84 16.87
C ASN A 111 0.24 9.94 18.24
N TYR A 112 0.11 8.94 19.11
CA TYR A 112 0.78 8.90 20.40
C TYR A 112 2.28 8.61 20.25
N PHE A 113 2.65 7.57 19.49
CA PHE A 113 4.04 7.15 19.34
C PHE A 113 4.87 8.14 18.51
N ASN A 114 4.21 9.00 17.72
CA ASN A 114 4.89 10.09 17.03
C ASN A 114 5.62 11.07 17.96
N LYS A 115 5.25 11.12 19.24
CA LYS A 115 5.94 11.89 20.28
C LYS A 115 7.33 11.32 20.63
N PHE A 116 7.57 10.03 20.40
CA PHE A 116 8.89 9.41 20.65
C PHE A 116 9.80 9.59 19.44
N HIS A 117 10.89 10.32 19.64
CA HIS A 117 11.89 10.57 18.61
C HIS A 117 13.07 9.61 18.76
N PHE A 118 13.32 8.80 17.73
CA PHE A 118 14.59 8.11 17.60
C PHE A 118 15.70 9.16 17.43
N LYS A 119 16.70 9.13 18.32
CA LYS A 119 17.89 9.99 18.17
C LYS A 119 18.60 9.62 16.87
N ALA A 120 18.46 10.48 15.87
CA ALA A 120 19.19 10.33 14.62
C ALA A 120 20.67 10.64 14.88
N ASN A 121 21.48 9.58 14.79
CA ASN A 121 22.92 9.75 14.83
C ASN A 121 23.33 10.62 13.64
N LYS A 122 24.32 11.51 13.82
CA LYS A 122 24.85 12.41 12.79
C LYS A 122 25.65 11.62 11.74
N ALA A 123 25.10 10.54 11.20
CA ALA A 123 25.67 9.89 10.04
C ALA A 123 25.67 10.93 8.92
N LYS A 124 26.85 11.53 8.71
CA LYS A 124 27.19 12.20 7.47
C LYS A 124 27.21 11.07 6.44
N THR A 125 26.05 10.80 5.83
CA THR A 125 26.05 10.05 4.59
C THR A 125 26.89 10.86 3.64
N LYS A 126 28.12 10.37 3.38
CA LYS A 126 29.06 11.00 2.47
C LYS A 126 28.40 10.86 1.10
N ASN A 127 27.74 11.94 0.72
CA ASN A 127 26.95 12.04 -0.48
C ASN A 127 27.87 11.79 -1.67
N SER A 128 27.90 10.57 -2.20
CA SER A 128 28.61 10.28 -3.42
C SER A 128 27.59 9.78 -4.42
N LEU A 129 27.42 10.51 -5.52
CA LEU A 129 26.71 9.98 -6.69
C LEU A 129 27.16 8.55 -7.02
N ILE A 130 28.42 8.23 -6.71
CA ILE A 130 29.04 6.90 -6.75
C ILE A 130 28.18 5.84 -6.04
N SER A 131 27.70 6.06 -4.81
CA SER A 131 26.89 5.04 -4.11
C SER A 131 25.58 4.74 -4.82
N MET A 132 24.99 5.72 -5.51
CA MET A 132 23.79 5.50 -6.33
C MET A 132 24.12 4.76 -7.62
N TYR A 133 25.24 5.09 -8.30
CA TYR A 133 25.68 4.32 -9.46
C TYR A 133 26.02 2.87 -9.12
N VAL A 134 26.68 2.64 -7.98
CA VAL A 134 26.96 1.29 -7.46
C VAL A 134 25.65 0.55 -7.19
N LEU A 135 24.67 1.20 -6.55
CA LEU A 135 23.38 0.57 -6.32
C LEU A 135 22.69 0.20 -7.64
N ILE A 136 22.63 1.09 -8.62
CA ILE A 136 22.04 0.82 -9.95
C ILE A 136 22.76 -0.33 -10.65
N LEU A 137 24.09 -0.41 -10.53
CA LEU A 137 24.85 -1.52 -11.08
C LEU A 137 24.50 -2.85 -10.40
N ILE A 138 24.36 -2.85 -9.07
CA ILE A 138 23.92 -4.04 -8.31
C ILE A 138 22.50 -4.43 -8.73
N GLU A 139 21.58 -3.47 -8.85
CA GLU A 139 20.21 -3.70 -9.32
C GLU A 139 20.21 -4.32 -10.72
N PHE A 140 20.99 -3.75 -11.63
CA PHE A 140 21.12 -4.25 -13.00
C PHE A 140 21.64 -5.69 -13.05
N ILE A 141 22.69 -6.01 -12.28
CA ILE A 141 23.26 -7.36 -12.22
C ILE A 141 22.25 -8.35 -11.63
N ILE A 142 21.59 -8.02 -10.52
CA ILE A 142 20.65 -8.95 -9.86
C ILE A 142 19.39 -9.17 -10.69
N VAL A 143 18.80 -8.10 -11.21
CA VAL A 143 17.63 -8.20 -12.11
C VAL A 143 18.01 -8.95 -13.39
N GLY A 144 19.20 -8.69 -13.93
CA GLY A 144 19.75 -9.43 -15.07
C GLY A 144 19.92 -10.92 -14.77
N ILE A 145 20.52 -11.29 -13.65
CA ILE A 145 20.67 -12.70 -13.24
C ILE A 145 19.30 -13.37 -13.18
N ILE A 146 18.30 -12.75 -12.57
CA ILE A 146 16.96 -13.33 -12.49
C ILE A 146 16.34 -13.49 -13.88
N LEU A 147 16.37 -12.43 -14.68
CA LEU A 147 15.77 -12.43 -16.01
C LEU A 147 16.42 -13.48 -16.93
N PHE A 148 17.76 -13.54 -16.99
CA PHE A 148 18.47 -14.36 -17.94
C PHE A 148 18.71 -15.80 -17.47
N LYS A 149 18.92 -16.02 -16.16
CA LYS A 149 19.22 -17.36 -15.62
C LYS A 149 17.97 -18.12 -15.15
N TYR A 150 16.97 -17.41 -14.61
CA TYR A 150 15.84 -18.06 -13.93
C TYR A 150 14.54 -18.01 -14.74
N THR A 151 14.19 -16.87 -15.32
CA THR A 151 12.86 -16.68 -15.93
C THR A 151 12.85 -16.76 -17.45
N GLY A 152 13.96 -16.39 -18.09
CA GLY A 152 14.05 -16.18 -19.54
C GLY A 152 13.42 -14.85 -19.97
N ILE A 153 13.77 -14.40 -21.18
CA ILE A 153 13.12 -13.25 -21.81
C ILE A 153 11.91 -13.74 -22.59
N ASN A 154 10.71 -13.30 -22.18
CA ASN A 154 9.50 -13.47 -22.97
C ASN A 154 8.76 -12.12 -23.06
N LEU A 155 8.78 -11.52 -24.25
CA LEU A 155 8.22 -10.19 -24.52
C LEU A 155 6.74 -10.22 -24.95
N LYS A 156 6.09 -11.39 -24.87
CA LYS A 156 4.65 -11.48 -25.18
C LYS A 156 3.84 -10.88 -24.03
N PHE A 157 3.47 -9.60 -24.19
CA PHE A 157 2.64 -8.85 -23.24
C PHE A 157 1.26 -9.47 -22.99
N ASP A 158 0.80 -10.36 -23.87
CA ASP A 158 -0.49 -11.05 -23.75
C ASP A 158 -0.48 -12.15 -22.67
N ASN A 159 0.71 -12.63 -22.26
CA ASN A 159 0.84 -13.79 -21.38
C ASN A 159 1.58 -13.49 -20.06
N VAL A 160 1.11 -12.45 -19.38
CA VAL A 160 1.64 -12.01 -18.08
C VAL A 160 1.50 -13.08 -16.99
N TYR A 161 0.52 -13.96 -17.10
CA TYR A 161 0.33 -15.06 -16.16
C TYR A 161 1.39 -16.14 -16.33
N ASP A 162 1.80 -16.46 -17.56
CA ASP A 162 2.91 -17.38 -17.81
C ASP A 162 4.23 -16.85 -17.27
N LEU A 163 4.50 -15.54 -17.41
CA LEU A 163 5.68 -14.91 -16.79
C LEU A 163 5.71 -15.13 -15.27
N ARG A 164 4.55 -15.00 -14.61
CA ARG A 164 4.43 -15.23 -13.15
C ARG A 164 4.63 -16.68 -12.78
N ASN A 165 4.02 -17.59 -13.54
CA ASN A 165 4.17 -19.03 -13.32
C ASN A 165 5.62 -19.46 -13.51
N ASN A 166 6.32 -18.93 -14.52
CA ASN A 166 7.73 -19.17 -14.75
C ASN A 166 8.59 -18.68 -13.58
N TYR A 167 8.36 -17.45 -13.10
CA TYR A 167 9.08 -16.93 -11.93
C TYR A 167 8.85 -17.79 -10.67
N PHE A 168 7.60 -18.21 -10.43
CA PHE A 168 7.26 -19.06 -9.30
C PHE A 168 7.94 -20.43 -9.40
N ASN A 169 7.91 -21.05 -10.58
CA ASN A 169 8.50 -22.37 -10.83
C ASN A 169 10.02 -22.36 -10.89
N ALA A 170 10.63 -21.21 -11.19
CA ALA A 170 12.09 -21.06 -11.26
C ALA A 170 12.80 -21.22 -9.91
N ARG A 171 12.05 -21.20 -8.79
CA ARG A 171 12.57 -21.39 -7.42
C ARG A 171 13.82 -20.53 -7.15
N VAL A 172 13.72 -19.24 -7.46
CA VAL A 172 14.80 -18.27 -7.27
C VAL A 172 15.30 -18.33 -5.81
N PRO A 173 16.62 -18.41 -5.57
CA PRO A 173 17.18 -18.45 -4.22
C PRO A 173 16.67 -17.30 -3.35
N LEU A 174 16.42 -17.59 -2.08
CA LEU A 174 15.77 -16.68 -1.14
C LEU A 174 16.40 -15.28 -1.12
N VAL A 175 17.74 -15.20 -1.10
CA VAL A 175 18.47 -13.93 -1.07
C VAL A 175 18.26 -13.12 -2.36
N LEU A 176 18.27 -13.77 -3.52
CA LEU A 176 18.05 -13.10 -4.81
C LEU A 176 16.61 -12.61 -4.93
N ALA A 177 15.63 -13.44 -4.53
CA ALA A 177 14.22 -13.06 -4.52
C ALA A 177 13.97 -11.85 -3.60
N TYR A 178 14.60 -11.83 -2.42
CA TYR A 178 14.52 -10.71 -1.48
C TYR A 178 15.10 -9.41 -2.06
N LEU A 179 16.31 -9.46 -2.63
CA LEU A 179 16.96 -8.31 -3.26
C LEU A 179 16.15 -7.78 -4.44
N PHE A 180 15.68 -8.67 -5.30
CA PHE A 180 14.84 -8.34 -6.44
C PHE A 180 13.56 -7.60 -6.05
N ALA A 181 12.88 -8.08 -5.01
CA ALA A 181 11.66 -7.42 -4.55
C ALA A 181 11.91 -6.02 -3.98
N ALA A 182 12.99 -5.84 -3.20
CA ALA A 182 13.38 -4.53 -2.72
C ALA A 182 13.71 -3.56 -3.87
N PHE A 183 14.46 -4.02 -4.87
CA PHE A 183 14.85 -3.19 -6.02
C PHE A 183 13.66 -2.74 -6.85
N LYS A 184 12.62 -3.57 -7.03
CA LYS A 184 11.39 -3.13 -7.70
C LYS A 184 10.73 -1.93 -7.03
N VAL A 185 10.86 -1.80 -5.70
CA VAL A 185 10.29 -0.71 -4.90
C VAL A 185 11.22 0.50 -4.83
N ILE A 186 12.54 0.28 -4.80
CA ILE A 186 13.57 1.31 -4.67
C ILE A 186 13.89 1.97 -6.01
N ASN A 187 13.90 1.21 -7.09
CA ASN A 187 14.32 1.73 -8.39
C ASN A 187 13.48 2.93 -8.88
N PRO A 188 12.14 3.00 -8.67
CA PRO A 188 11.39 4.23 -8.92
C PRO A 188 11.89 5.47 -8.16
N LEU A 189 12.41 5.30 -6.93
CA LEU A 189 13.02 6.38 -6.18
C LEU A 189 14.32 6.86 -6.84
N LEU A 190 15.18 5.93 -7.24
CA LEU A 190 16.44 6.22 -7.93
C LEU A 190 16.19 6.92 -9.26
N PHE A 191 15.21 6.42 -10.03
CA PHE A 191 14.75 7.03 -11.28
C PHE A 191 14.44 8.51 -11.08
N ILE A 192 13.56 8.84 -10.13
CA ILE A 192 13.16 10.22 -9.88
C ILE A 192 14.35 11.08 -9.45
N TYR A 193 15.15 10.59 -8.51
CA TYR A 193 16.30 11.35 -8.01
C TYR A 193 17.26 11.70 -9.15
N LEU A 194 17.57 10.73 -10.01
CA LEU A 194 18.49 10.93 -11.14
C LEU A 194 17.88 11.79 -12.25
N PHE A 195 16.58 11.64 -12.50
CA PHE A 195 15.83 12.47 -13.43
C PHE A 195 15.91 13.95 -13.01
N ASN A 196 15.63 14.26 -11.75
CA ASN A 196 15.72 15.62 -11.22
C ASN A 196 17.13 16.21 -11.26
N ASN A 197 18.15 15.37 -11.06
CA ASN A 197 19.56 15.76 -11.18
C ASN A 197 20.09 15.77 -12.62
N LYS A 198 19.20 15.62 -13.62
CA LYS A 198 19.50 15.65 -15.06
C LYS A 198 20.54 14.59 -15.49
N LYS A 199 20.66 13.47 -14.77
CA LYS A 199 21.59 12.37 -15.08
C LYS A 199 20.96 11.41 -16.10
N ARG A 200 20.96 11.82 -17.38
CA ARG A 200 20.27 11.13 -18.49
C ARG A 200 20.52 9.63 -18.57
N VAL A 201 21.78 9.23 -18.65
CA VAL A 201 22.17 7.81 -18.76
C VAL A 201 21.67 7.01 -17.55
N ALA A 202 21.79 7.57 -16.35
CA ALA A 202 21.47 6.86 -15.12
C ALA A 202 19.95 6.63 -14.95
N TYR A 203 19.12 7.65 -15.21
CA TYR A 203 17.66 7.44 -15.11
C TYR A 203 17.13 6.55 -16.25
N MET A 204 17.75 6.59 -17.44
CA MET A 204 17.39 5.67 -18.53
C MET A 204 17.74 4.22 -18.17
N LEU A 205 18.90 4.00 -17.55
CA LEU A 205 19.30 2.68 -17.03
C LEU A 205 18.33 2.21 -15.94
N SER A 206 17.93 3.08 -15.02
CA SER A 206 16.90 2.77 -14.01
C SER A 206 15.54 2.41 -14.63
N ALA A 207 15.09 3.12 -15.67
CA ALA A 207 13.89 2.75 -16.41
C ALA A 207 14.01 1.37 -17.08
N MET A 208 15.18 1.07 -17.66
CA MET A 208 15.47 -0.23 -18.26
C MET A 208 15.46 -1.36 -17.23
N ILE A 209 16.05 -1.15 -16.04
CA ILE A 209 16.02 -2.11 -14.93
C ILE A 209 14.59 -2.44 -14.53
N GLN A 210 13.70 -1.44 -14.46
CA GLN A 210 12.30 -1.70 -14.11
C GLN A 210 11.56 -2.50 -15.17
N LEU A 211 11.85 -2.24 -16.45
CA LEU A 211 11.30 -2.99 -17.57
C LEU A 211 11.80 -4.44 -17.54
N MET A 212 13.09 -4.65 -17.28
CA MET A 212 13.66 -5.98 -17.08
C MET A 212 13.01 -6.70 -15.89
N ALA A 213 12.79 -6.00 -14.77
CA ALA A 213 12.14 -6.56 -13.61
C ALA A 213 10.69 -6.98 -13.91
N PHE A 214 9.95 -6.18 -14.68
CA PHE A 214 8.62 -6.56 -15.18
C PHE A 214 8.68 -7.80 -16.09
N CYS A 215 9.64 -7.88 -17.00
CA CYS A 215 9.82 -9.05 -17.86
C CYS A 215 10.17 -10.32 -17.06
N ALA A 216 10.82 -10.17 -15.89
CA ALA A 216 11.18 -11.29 -15.04
C ALA A 216 9.98 -11.86 -14.27
N ASP A 217 9.10 -11.02 -13.69
CA ASP A 217 8.02 -11.49 -12.80
C ASP A 217 6.60 -11.26 -13.30
N GLY A 218 6.41 -10.61 -14.44
CA GLY A 218 5.09 -10.28 -14.99
C GLY A 218 4.26 -9.37 -14.09
N SER A 219 4.87 -8.60 -13.19
CA SER A 219 4.13 -7.74 -12.27
C SER A 219 3.82 -6.38 -12.89
N LYS A 220 2.59 -6.18 -13.38
CA LYS A 220 2.14 -4.90 -13.95
C LYS A 220 2.41 -3.70 -13.01
N SER A 221 2.28 -3.89 -11.69
CA SER A 221 2.56 -2.82 -10.71
C SER A 221 4.03 -2.38 -10.72
N THR A 222 4.96 -3.30 -11.02
CA THR A 222 6.39 -2.98 -11.20
C THR A 222 6.55 -1.94 -12.31
N LEU A 223 5.98 -2.16 -13.49
CA LEU A 223 6.08 -1.23 -14.61
C LEU A 223 5.37 0.11 -14.33
N PHE A 224 4.13 0.05 -13.82
CA PHE A 224 3.37 1.27 -13.54
C PHE A 224 3.96 2.12 -12.40
N SER A 225 4.72 1.54 -11.48
CA SER A 225 5.31 2.30 -10.37
C SER A 225 6.23 3.43 -10.84
N ILE A 226 7.05 3.24 -11.88
CA ILE A 226 7.89 4.31 -12.46
C ILE A 226 7.05 5.35 -13.20
N ILE A 227 5.99 4.93 -13.89
CA ILE A 227 5.09 5.85 -14.60
C ILE A 227 4.39 6.77 -13.59
N ILE A 228 3.87 6.18 -12.51
CA ILE A 228 3.24 6.92 -11.40
C ILE A 228 4.27 7.84 -10.72
N ALA A 229 5.47 7.33 -10.47
CA ALA A 229 6.59 8.10 -9.94
C ALA A 229 6.84 9.36 -10.78
N TYR A 230 7.04 9.20 -12.08
CA TYR A 230 7.23 10.30 -13.02
C TYR A 230 6.04 11.27 -13.08
N GLY A 231 4.81 10.75 -13.05
CA GLY A 231 3.59 11.56 -13.07
C GLY A 231 3.46 12.46 -11.83
N ILE A 232 3.70 11.90 -10.64
CA ILE A 232 3.73 12.65 -9.37
C ILE A 232 4.78 13.76 -9.47
N VAL A 233 5.96 13.42 -9.99
CA VAL A 233 7.10 14.34 -10.09
C VAL A 233 6.77 15.53 -10.97
N LYS A 234 6.29 15.27 -12.19
CA LYS A 234 5.95 16.30 -13.17
C LYS A 234 4.82 17.20 -12.67
N PHE A 235 3.84 16.63 -11.96
CA PHE A 235 2.73 17.40 -11.40
C PHE A 235 3.16 18.35 -10.28
N LEU A 236 4.15 17.97 -9.46
CA LEU A 236 4.61 18.80 -8.35
C LEU A 236 5.86 19.65 -8.69
N TYR A 237 6.53 19.43 -9.83
CA TYR A 237 7.76 20.14 -10.24
C TYR A 237 7.68 21.69 -10.15
N ASN A 238 6.51 22.26 -10.44
CA ASN A 238 6.29 23.72 -10.39
C ASN A 238 5.77 24.22 -9.03
N LYS A 239 5.50 23.33 -8.08
CA LYS A 239 5.00 23.69 -6.75
C LYS A 239 6.18 23.70 -5.78
N LYS A 240 6.30 24.74 -4.95
CA LYS A 240 7.35 24.80 -3.93
C LYS A 240 7.22 23.59 -2.98
N ASP A 241 8.15 22.64 -3.09
CA ASP A 241 8.17 21.32 -2.43
C ASP A 241 7.85 21.38 -0.92
N VAL A 242 8.36 22.40 -0.25
CA VAL A 242 8.34 22.54 1.22
C VAL A 242 6.96 22.96 1.75
N ASP A 243 6.13 23.59 0.92
CA ASP A 243 4.82 24.09 1.36
C ASP A 243 3.72 23.01 1.30
N LEU A 244 3.89 21.96 0.50
CA LEU A 244 2.86 20.92 0.27
C LEU A 244 2.56 20.08 1.51
N PHE A 245 3.60 19.64 2.22
CA PHE A 245 3.47 18.85 3.44
C PHE A 245 3.12 19.75 4.64
N LYS A 246 3.77 20.91 4.77
CA LYS A 246 3.56 21.84 5.91
C LYS A 246 2.18 22.50 5.91
N SER A 247 1.61 22.81 4.75
CA SER A 247 0.28 23.42 4.64
C SER A 247 -0.87 22.43 4.87
N GLY A 248 -0.57 21.12 5.00
CA GLY A 248 -1.57 20.05 5.01
C GLY A 248 -2.35 19.94 3.70
N ASN A 249 -1.85 20.54 2.60
CA ASN A 249 -2.51 20.49 1.30
C ASN A 249 -2.30 19.14 0.60
N ILE A 250 -1.29 18.35 0.99
CA ILE A 250 -1.10 17.00 0.45
C ILE A 250 -2.34 16.10 0.67
N LYS A 251 -2.98 16.19 1.84
CA LYS A 251 -4.23 15.47 2.14
C LYS A 251 -5.34 15.80 1.16
N TYR A 252 -5.45 17.08 0.79
CA TYR A 252 -6.42 17.57 -0.18
C TYR A 252 -6.13 16.97 -1.56
N TYR A 253 -4.88 17.02 -2.02
CA TYR A 253 -4.50 16.46 -3.33
C TYR A 253 -4.72 14.95 -3.41
N ILE A 254 -4.43 14.20 -2.34
CA ILE A 254 -4.72 12.77 -2.27
C ILE A 254 -6.23 12.52 -2.41
N LEU A 255 -7.04 13.20 -1.58
CA LEU A 255 -8.50 13.03 -1.62
C LEU A 255 -9.07 13.45 -2.99
N SER A 256 -8.63 14.58 -3.53
CA SER A 256 -9.02 15.02 -4.89
C SER A 256 -8.59 14.04 -5.97
N GLY A 257 -7.40 13.43 -5.86
CA GLY A 257 -6.94 12.40 -6.77
C GLY A 257 -7.81 11.15 -6.74
N LEU A 258 -8.21 10.70 -5.54
CA LEU A 258 -9.12 9.57 -5.37
C LEU A 258 -10.52 9.86 -5.92
N VAL A 259 -11.03 11.08 -5.71
CA VAL A 259 -12.30 11.53 -6.32
C VAL A 259 -12.18 11.56 -7.84
N ALA A 260 -11.08 12.11 -8.38
CA ALA A 260 -10.87 12.19 -9.82
C ALA A 260 -10.80 10.80 -10.47
N ILE A 261 -10.09 9.84 -9.88
CA ILE A 261 -10.03 8.46 -10.38
C ILE A 261 -11.41 7.80 -10.37
N ASN A 262 -12.18 7.97 -9.30
CA ASN A 262 -13.55 7.45 -9.24
C ASN A 262 -14.46 8.11 -10.27
N PHE A 263 -14.36 9.43 -10.45
CA PHE A 263 -15.13 10.17 -11.44
C PHE A 263 -14.78 9.76 -12.87
N LEU A 264 -13.50 9.51 -13.17
CA LEU A 264 -13.09 8.96 -14.46
C LEU A 264 -13.66 7.56 -14.68
N GLY A 265 -13.67 6.71 -13.64
CA GLY A 265 -14.33 5.40 -13.68
C GLY A 265 -15.84 5.50 -13.90
N PHE A 266 -16.50 6.48 -13.27
CA PHE A 266 -17.92 6.77 -13.50
C PHE A 266 -18.19 7.14 -14.95
N ILE A 267 -17.38 8.02 -15.53
CA ILE A 267 -17.51 8.43 -16.93
C ILE A 267 -17.30 7.23 -17.85
N GLU A 268 -16.22 6.48 -17.62
CA GLU A 268 -15.88 5.30 -18.42
C GLU A 268 -17.04 4.29 -18.43
N PHE A 269 -17.56 3.96 -17.26
CA PHE A 269 -18.61 2.96 -17.10
C PHE A 269 -19.92 3.37 -17.78
N ASN A 270 -20.38 4.61 -17.56
CA ASN A 270 -21.69 5.05 -18.03
C ASN A 270 -21.69 5.47 -19.51
N PHE A 271 -20.61 6.11 -19.98
CA PHE A 271 -20.58 6.71 -21.31
C PHE A 271 -19.75 5.93 -22.32
N LEU A 272 -18.66 5.28 -21.89
CA LEU A 272 -17.77 4.52 -22.78
C LEU A 272 -18.10 3.02 -22.80
N LYS A 273 -19.04 2.56 -21.96
CA LYS A 273 -19.42 1.15 -21.81
C LYS A 273 -18.22 0.23 -21.53
N SER A 274 -17.18 0.77 -20.89
CA SER A 274 -16.02 0.02 -20.42
C SER A 274 -15.78 0.31 -18.94
N ALA A 275 -15.11 -0.59 -18.22
CA ALA A 275 -14.98 -0.47 -16.77
C ALA A 275 -13.55 -0.76 -16.30
N ASN A 276 -12.53 -0.40 -17.08
CA ASN A 276 -11.15 -0.70 -16.74
C ASN A 276 -10.69 0.04 -15.49
N ILE A 277 -11.03 1.33 -15.35
CA ILE A 277 -10.67 2.14 -14.19
C ILE A 277 -11.34 1.58 -12.94
N TYR A 278 -12.64 1.29 -13.00
CA TYR A 278 -13.33 0.64 -11.89
C TYR A 278 -12.75 -0.75 -11.58
N ASN A 279 -12.47 -1.58 -12.57
CA ASN A 279 -11.92 -2.91 -12.35
C ASN A 279 -10.53 -2.88 -11.67
N TYR A 280 -9.60 -2.09 -12.22
CA TYR A 280 -8.20 -2.13 -11.81
C TYR A 280 -7.89 -1.23 -10.62
N PHE A 281 -8.59 -0.12 -10.46
CA PHE A 281 -8.36 0.81 -9.35
C PHE A 281 -9.39 0.64 -8.25
N VAL A 282 -10.67 0.85 -8.52
CA VAL A 282 -11.69 0.91 -7.45
C VAL A 282 -11.97 -0.48 -6.88
N ARG A 283 -12.33 -1.45 -7.71
CA ARG A 283 -12.58 -2.84 -7.27
C ARG A 283 -11.33 -3.45 -6.65
N ARG A 284 -10.23 -3.55 -7.41
CA ARG A 284 -9.04 -4.28 -6.97
C ARG A 284 -8.28 -3.63 -5.81
N LEU A 285 -8.21 -2.30 -5.74
CA LEU A 285 -7.48 -1.65 -4.66
C LEU A 285 -8.36 -1.39 -3.44
N PHE A 286 -9.66 -1.13 -3.59
CA PHE A 286 -10.50 -0.74 -2.46
C PHE A 286 -11.41 -1.88 -2.00
N PHE A 287 -12.25 -2.39 -2.90
CA PHE A 287 -13.35 -3.27 -2.49
C PHE A 287 -13.00 -4.76 -2.42
N VAL A 288 -12.02 -5.25 -3.17
CA VAL A 288 -11.53 -6.62 -3.03
C VAL A 288 -10.85 -6.83 -1.68
N PRO A 289 -9.91 -5.96 -1.22
CA PRO A 289 -9.37 -6.06 0.15
C PRO A 289 -10.45 -5.94 1.24
N ALA A 290 -11.45 -5.09 1.03
CA ALA A 290 -12.58 -4.94 1.96
C ALA A 290 -13.45 -6.20 2.04
N LEU A 291 -13.73 -6.84 0.90
CA LEU A 291 -14.45 -8.11 0.83
C LEU A 291 -13.64 -9.23 1.48
N LEU A 292 -12.34 -9.31 1.18
CA LEU A 292 -11.44 -10.29 1.79
C LEU A 292 -11.39 -10.14 3.32
N ASN A 293 -11.45 -8.93 3.88
CA ASN A 293 -11.54 -8.77 5.34
C ASN A 293 -12.75 -9.51 5.93
N GLN A 294 -13.90 -9.50 5.25
CA GLN A 294 -15.08 -10.26 5.68
C GLN A 294 -14.88 -11.76 5.52
N TYR A 295 -14.31 -12.23 4.41
CA TYR A 295 -14.07 -13.66 4.18
C TYR A 295 -13.06 -14.27 5.15
N TYR A 296 -11.96 -13.57 5.43
CA TYR A 296 -11.01 -14.00 6.46
C TYR A 296 -11.64 -13.99 7.86
N PHE A 297 -12.48 -13.00 8.17
CA PHE A 297 -13.21 -12.99 9.43
C PHE A 297 -14.14 -14.19 9.57
N ASP A 298 -14.94 -14.45 8.54
CA ASP A 298 -15.94 -15.52 8.52
C ASP A 298 -15.28 -16.90 8.67
N PHE A 299 -14.22 -17.15 7.90
CA PHE A 299 -13.48 -18.41 7.95
C PHE A 299 -12.85 -18.66 9.33
N PHE A 300 -12.03 -17.73 9.82
CA PHE A 300 -11.29 -17.89 11.08
C PHE A 300 -12.15 -17.66 12.34
N SER A 301 -13.42 -17.28 12.19
CA SER A 301 -14.36 -17.30 13.31
C SER A 301 -14.79 -18.71 13.69
N ASN A 302 -14.72 -19.64 12.73
CA ASN A 302 -15.14 -21.03 12.91
C ASN A 302 -13.98 -22.04 12.78
N HIS A 303 -12.78 -21.57 12.40
CA HIS A 303 -11.59 -22.41 12.22
C HIS A 303 -10.42 -21.91 13.07
N GLU A 304 -9.44 -22.79 13.30
CA GLU A 304 -8.27 -22.48 14.13
C GLU A 304 -7.41 -21.36 13.53
N ILE A 305 -7.06 -20.33 14.32
CA ILE A 305 -6.16 -19.27 13.86
C ILE A 305 -4.74 -19.79 13.61
N ASP A 306 -4.02 -19.26 12.64
CA ASP A 306 -2.71 -19.78 12.22
C ASP A 306 -1.56 -19.47 13.17
N LEU A 307 -1.63 -18.44 14.02
CA LEU A 307 -0.53 -18.07 14.94
C LEU A 307 0.82 -17.87 14.22
N PHE A 308 0.81 -17.39 12.98
CA PHE A 308 1.99 -17.21 12.11
C PHE A 308 2.76 -18.49 11.77
N ARG A 309 2.13 -19.67 11.88
CA ARG A 309 2.72 -20.97 11.56
C ARG A 309 3.04 -21.11 10.07
N GLN A 310 2.26 -20.52 9.16
CA GLN A 310 2.64 -20.40 7.73
C GLN A 310 3.68 -19.30 7.44
N SER A 311 4.21 -18.63 8.48
CA SER A 311 5.18 -17.54 8.35
C SER A 311 6.46 -17.81 9.14
N PHE A 312 6.77 -16.99 10.16
CA PHE A 312 8.01 -17.12 10.92
C PHE A 312 7.97 -18.25 11.96
N MET A 313 6.80 -18.58 12.52
CA MET A 313 6.70 -19.68 13.49
C MET A 313 6.93 -21.04 12.82
N GLY A 314 6.52 -21.21 11.56
CA GLY A 314 6.85 -22.42 10.78
C GLY A 314 8.35 -22.63 10.62
N LYS A 315 9.12 -21.54 10.49
CA LYS A 315 10.59 -21.62 10.44
C LYS A 315 11.21 -22.00 11.78
N LEU A 316 10.47 -21.87 12.88
CA LEU A 316 10.85 -22.30 14.22
C LEU A 316 10.37 -23.74 14.55
N GLY A 317 9.73 -24.42 13.58
CA GLY A 317 9.27 -25.80 13.73
C GLY A 317 7.81 -25.97 14.16
N PHE A 318 7.01 -24.89 14.19
CA PHE A 318 5.58 -24.98 14.49
C PHE A 318 4.76 -25.26 13.23
N GLU A 319 4.07 -26.39 13.19
CA GLU A 319 3.27 -26.81 12.02
C GLU A 319 1.88 -26.15 12.01
N SER A 320 1.51 -25.59 10.85
CA SER A 320 0.17 -25.02 10.62
C SER A 320 -0.89 -26.12 10.57
N PRO A 321 -2.11 -25.88 11.08
CA PRO A 321 -3.21 -26.85 10.95
C PRO A 321 -3.73 -26.91 9.50
N TYR A 322 -3.25 -26.02 8.63
CA TYR A 322 -3.60 -25.93 7.22
C TYR A 322 -2.46 -26.46 6.36
N THR A 323 -2.73 -27.53 5.60
CA THR A 323 -1.78 -28.12 4.64
C THR A 323 -1.54 -27.21 3.44
N ASP A 324 -2.61 -26.58 2.95
CA ASP A 324 -2.55 -25.63 1.84
C ASP A 324 -2.28 -24.21 2.33
N GLN A 325 -1.74 -23.38 1.44
CA GLN A 325 -1.62 -21.95 1.68
C GLN A 325 -2.99 -21.35 2.02
N ILE A 326 -3.10 -20.64 3.14
CA ILE A 326 -4.37 -20.04 3.60
C ILE A 326 -5.02 -19.20 2.50
N GLN A 327 -4.23 -18.50 1.69
CA GLN A 327 -4.75 -17.67 0.59
C GLN A 327 -5.41 -18.50 -0.53
N LYS A 328 -4.99 -19.76 -0.73
CA LYS A 328 -5.65 -20.72 -1.63
C LYS A 328 -6.89 -21.34 -1.01
N ILE A 329 -6.88 -21.56 0.31
CA ILE A 329 -8.05 -22.05 1.03
C ILE A 329 -9.18 -21.02 0.93
N ILE A 330 -8.90 -19.75 1.26
CA ILE A 330 -9.89 -18.67 1.16
C ILE A 330 -10.39 -18.51 -0.29
N SER A 331 -9.52 -18.63 -1.30
CA SER A 331 -9.99 -18.53 -2.69
C SER A 331 -10.81 -19.73 -3.14
N SER A 332 -10.48 -20.93 -2.67
CA SER A 332 -11.27 -22.13 -2.93
C SER A 332 -12.66 -22.03 -2.30
N VAL A 333 -12.74 -21.59 -1.04
CA VAL A 333 -14.00 -21.53 -0.28
C VAL A 333 -14.93 -20.43 -0.81
N TYR A 334 -14.42 -19.22 -1.06
CA TYR A 334 -15.26 -18.06 -1.36
C TYR A 334 -15.32 -17.67 -2.85
N PHE A 335 -14.35 -18.10 -3.66
CA PHE A 335 -14.31 -17.78 -5.10
C PHE A 335 -14.35 -19.01 -6.01
N ASN A 336 -14.42 -20.23 -5.47
CA ASN A 336 -14.35 -21.49 -6.25
C ASN A 336 -13.16 -21.54 -7.23
N THR A 337 -12.05 -20.89 -6.88
CA THR A 337 -10.87 -20.74 -7.76
C THR A 337 -9.58 -21.04 -6.98
N PRO A 338 -9.26 -22.33 -6.74
CA PRO A 338 -8.12 -22.73 -5.89
C PRO A 338 -6.75 -22.33 -6.46
N GLU A 339 -6.68 -22.02 -7.76
CA GLU A 339 -5.47 -21.50 -8.40
C GLU A 339 -5.20 -20.03 -8.09
N MET A 340 -6.22 -19.28 -7.65
CA MET A 340 -6.07 -17.88 -7.26
C MET A 340 -5.54 -17.77 -5.84
N LEU A 341 -4.72 -16.74 -5.58
CA LEU A 341 -4.32 -16.36 -4.22
C LEU A 341 -5.17 -15.20 -3.73
N ALA A 342 -6.02 -15.45 -2.73
CA ALA A 342 -6.79 -14.42 -2.02
C ALA A 342 -5.91 -13.66 -1.02
N ASN A 343 -4.87 -12.99 -1.52
CA ASN A 343 -3.91 -12.25 -0.70
C ASN A 343 -4.58 -11.01 -0.08
N ASN A 344 -4.44 -10.85 1.23
CA ASN A 344 -4.87 -9.64 1.93
C ASN A 344 -3.95 -9.32 3.11
N GLY A 345 -3.88 -8.06 3.48
CA GLY A 345 -3.10 -7.59 4.63
C GLY A 345 -3.98 -7.01 5.75
N LEU A 346 -3.37 -6.19 6.59
CA LEU A 346 -4.04 -5.41 7.65
C LEU A 346 -4.93 -6.29 8.55
N PHE A 347 -6.25 -6.06 8.54
CA PHE A 347 -7.22 -6.77 9.36
C PHE A 347 -7.19 -8.28 9.13
N SER A 348 -7.15 -8.73 7.87
CA SER A 348 -7.15 -10.16 7.55
C SER A 348 -5.94 -10.87 8.12
N ASP A 349 -4.75 -10.26 7.97
CA ASP A 349 -3.50 -10.78 8.52
C ASP A 349 -3.53 -10.83 10.05
N ALA A 350 -4.13 -9.81 10.67
CA ALA A 350 -4.26 -9.77 12.12
C ALA A 350 -5.22 -10.84 12.65
N PHE A 351 -6.38 -11.00 12.02
CA PHE A 351 -7.39 -11.94 12.47
C PHE A 351 -6.97 -13.38 12.21
N MET A 352 -6.42 -13.69 11.04
CA MET A 352 -6.01 -15.06 10.74
C MET A 352 -4.91 -15.57 11.67
N ASN A 353 -4.02 -14.69 12.12
CA ASN A 353 -2.90 -15.11 12.95
C ASN A 353 -3.20 -15.04 14.44
N LEU A 354 -3.91 -14.02 14.92
CA LEU A 354 -4.07 -13.76 16.36
C LEU A 354 -5.53 -13.60 16.79
N GLY A 355 -6.49 -13.88 15.89
CA GLY A 355 -7.92 -13.69 16.14
C GLY A 355 -8.24 -12.27 16.60
N SER A 356 -9.11 -12.17 17.61
CA SER A 356 -9.48 -10.87 18.20
C SER A 356 -8.30 -10.14 18.86
N MET A 357 -7.30 -10.84 19.40
CA MET A 357 -6.10 -10.19 19.98
C MET A 357 -5.26 -9.50 18.90
N GLY A 358 -5.28 -10.03 17.67
CA GLY A 358 -4.59 -9.44 16.52
C GLY A 358 -5.03 -8.01 16.24
N MET A 359 -6.28 -7.68 16.53
CA MET A 359 -6.83 -6.33 16.34
C MET A 359 -6.14 -5.28 17.20
N PHE A 360 -5.48 -5.69 18.28
CA PHE A 360 -4.73 -4.81 19.17
C PHE A 360 -3.24 -4.82 18.83
N ILE A 361 -2.66 -6.00 18.63
CA ILE A 361 -1.21 -6.19 18.49
C ILE A 361 -0.71 -5.74 17.11
N MET A 362 -1.36 -6.15 16.03
CA MET A 362 -0.89 -5.89 14.67
C MET A 362 -0.87 -4.42 14.25
N PRO A 363 -1.90 -3.60 14.54
CA PRO A 363 -1.82 -2.18 14.18
C PRO A 363 -0.67 -1.49 14.93
N MET A 364 -0.34 -1.89 16.16
CA MET A 364 0.82 -1.36 16.89
C MET A 364 2.14 -1.73 16.20
N LEU A 365 2.31 -2.99 15.78
CA LEU A 365 3.50 -3.44 15.04
C LEU A 365 3.68 -2.69 13.72
N ILE A 366 2.59 -2.49 12.97
CA ILE A 366 2.61 -1.68 11.74
C ILE A 366 3.03 -0.25 12.04
N CYS A 367 2.49 0.37 13.10
CA CYS A 367 2.90 1.72 13.49
C CYS A 367 4.38 1.80 13.87
N VAL A 368 4.92 0.85 14.63
CA VAL A 368 6.36 0.79 14.96
C VAL A 368 7.20 0.74 13.69
N LEU A 369 6.79 -0.08 12.72
CA LEU A 369 7.49 -0.22 11.44
C LEU A 369 7.42 1.06 10.59
N LEU A 370 6.27 1.74 10.55
CA LEU A 370 6.14 3.04 9.89
C LEU A 370 6.95 4.15 10.59
N ARG A 371 7.18 4.05 11.90
CA ARG A 371 8.09 4.96 12.61
C ARG A 371 9.56 4.70 12.27
N PHE A 372 9.92 3.44 12.06
CA PHE A 372 11.24 3.11 11.54
C PHE A 372 11.45 3.70 10.13
N LEU A 373 10.41 3.69 9.29
CA LEU A 373 10.42 4.38 8.00
C LEU A 373 10.65 5.90 8.14
N ASP A 374 9.93 6.58 9.04
CA ASP A 374 10.14 8.01 9.33
C ASP A 374 11.60 8.30 9.72
N TYR A 375 12.19 7.45 10.57
CA TYR A 375 13.58 7.59 10.99
C TYR A 375 14.58 7.44 9.82
N CYS A 376 14.29 6.51 8.91
CA CYS A 376 15.13 6.31 7.73
C CYS A 376 15.03 7.49 6.76
N ALA A 377 13.80 7.98 6.56
CA ALA A 377 13.43 9.04 5.64
C ALA A 377 13.87 10.46 6.05
N GLU A 378 14.29 10.69 7.30
CA GLU A 378 14.57 12.03 7.84
C GLU A 378 15.53 12.88 6.97
N GLY A 379 15.08 14.03 6.48
CA GLY A 379 15.89 14.91 5.64
C GLY A 379 16.19 14.40 4.22
N ILE A 380 15.42 13.42 3.73
CA ILE A 380 15.27 13.14 2.30
C ILE A 380 14.16 14.05 1.76
N ASN A 381 14.30 14.52 0.51
CA ASN A 381 13.30 15.39 -0.09
C ASN A 381 11.91 14.73 -0.07
N PRO A 382 10.89 15.36 0.55
CA PRO A 382 9.54 14.82 0.67
C PRO A 382 8.92 14.39 -0.66
N PHE A 383 9.30 15.05 -1.76
CA PHE A 383 8.85 14.74 -3.11
C PHE A 383 9.25 13.33 -3.56
N TYR A 384 10.48 12.91 -3.25
CA TYR A 384 10.97 11.57 -3.56
C TYR A 384 10.25 10.48 -2.75
N LEU A 385 9.86 10.83 -1.52
CA LEU A 385 9.23 9.90 -0.60
C LEU A 385 7.76 9.63 -0.94
N LEU A 386 7.04 10.54 -1.59
CA LEU A 386 5.64 10.33 -1.99
C LEU A 386 5.43 9.05 -2.81
N THR A 387 6.34 8.77 -3.75
CA THR A 387 6.29 7.55 -4.57
C THR A 387 6.47 6.29 -3.73
N ILE A 388 7.35 6.34 -2.73
CA ILE A 388 7.57 5.23 -1.81
C ILE A 388 6.31 5.00 -0.97
N MET A 389 5.65 6.07 -0.52
CA MET A 389 4.49 5.98 0.36
C MET A 389 3.28 5.33 -0.30
N VAL A 390 3.06 5.58 -1.59
CA VAL A 390 2.01 4.90 -2.37
C VAL A 390 2.29 3.40 -2.41
N ASN A 391 3.53 3.01 -2.71
CA ASN A 391 3.94 1.59 -2.73
C ASN A 391 3.84 0.95 -1.34
N VAL A 392 4.31 1.63 -0.29
CA VAL A 392 4.22 1.17 1.10
C VAL A 392 2.76 0.95 1.51
N SER A 393 1.87 1.88 1.18
CA SER A 393 0.44 1.73 1.48
C SER A 393 -0.14 0.51 0.74
N TYR A 394 0.24 0.30 -0.52
CA TYR A 394 -0.20 -0.83 -1.33
C TYR A 394 0.26 -2.19 -0.79
N ILE A 395 1.53 -2.33 -0.40
CA ILE A 395 2.06 -3.62 0.10
C ILE A 395 1.45 -4.00 1.45
N PHE A 396 1.19 -3.05 2.35
CA PHE A 396 0.51 -3.34 3.62
C PHE A 396 -0.95 -3.77 3.42
N MET A 397 -1.63 -3.20 2.43
CA MET A 397 -3.01 -3.56 2.13
C MET A 397 -3.13 -4.94 1.49
N SER A 398 -2.15 -5.33 0.67
CA SER A 398 -2.23 -6.53 -0.17
C SER A 398 -1.43 -7.73 0.33
N SER A 399 -0.74 -7.63 1.47
CA SER A 399 0.13 -8.70 1.96
C SER A 399 0.28 -8.71 3.48
N SER A 400 0.55 -9.89 4.03
CA SER A 400 0.86 -10.10 5.45
C SER A 400 2.06 -9.29 5.94
N PHE A 401 2.06 -8.91 7.21
CA PHE A 401 3.07 -8.06 7.83
C PHE A 401 4.51 -8.58 7.65
N PHE A 402 4.75 -9.87 7.94
CA PHE A 402 6.09 -10.45 7.78
C PHE A 402 6.51 -10.59 6.31
N THR A 403 5.54 -10.79 5.42
CA THR A 403 5.77 -10.75 3.96
C THR A 403 6.14 -9.35 3.49
N VAL A 404 5.56 -8.30 4.08
CA VAL A 404 5.95 -6.91 3.82
C VAL A 404 7.39 -6.64 4.26
N LEU A 405 7.77 -7.08 5.46
CA LEU A 405 9.13 -6.94 5.99
C LEU A 405 10.19 -7.62 5.12
N LEU A 406 9.90 -8.87 4.76
CA LEU A 406 10.80 -9.76 4.06
C LEU A 406 10.56 -9.68 2.56
N THR A 407 9.55 -10.37 2.05
CA THR A 407 9.33 -10.55 0.62
C THR A 407 9.14 -9.27 -0.18
N HIS A 408 8.60 -8.18 0.40
CA HIS A 408 8.49 -6.89 -0.30
C HIS A 408 9.69 -5.96 -0.08
N GLY A 409 10.71 -6.41 0.65
CA GLY A 409 11.97 -5.68 0.82
C GLY A 409 11.86 -4.41 1.65
N PHE A 410 10.83 -4.26 2.49
CA PHE A 410 10.59 -3.02 3.25
C PHE A 410 11.77 -2.63 4.16
N ILE A 411 12.38 -3.60 4.84
CA ILE A 411 13.56 -3.34 5.68
C ILE A 411 14.72 -2.84 4.82
N LEU A 412 15.01 -3.52 3.71
CA LEU A 412 16.10 -3.14 2.82
C LEU A 412 15.88 -1.77 2.18
N LEU A 413 14.64 -1.46 1.79
CA LEU A 413 14.22 -0.11 1.38
C LEU A 413 14.56 0.93 2.45
N CYS A 414 14.21 0.67 3.72
CA CYS A 414 14.54 1.56 4.83
C CYS A 414 16.05 1.75 5.00
N LEU A 415 16.84 0.68 4.89
CA LEU A 415 18.31 0.74 4.99
C LEU A 415 18.92 1.53 3.83
N ILE A 416 18.48 1.29 2.59
CA ILE A 416 18.95 1.99 1.40
C ILE A 416 18.60 3.48 1.48
N MET A 417 17.38 3.83 1.89
CA MET A 417 17.02 5.22 2.17
C MET A 417 17.92 5.82 3.24
N LYS A 418 18.27 5.07 4.30
CA LYS A 418 19.10 5.59 5.38
C LYS A 418 20.51 5.91 4.91
N PHE A 419 21.14 5.00 4.17
CA PHE A 419 22.59 5.01 3.94
C PHE A 419 23.01 5.44 2.53
N VAL A 420 22.15 5.31 1.53
CA VAL A 420 22.49 5.58 0.13
C VAL A 420 21.89 6.91 -0.35
N ILE A 421 20.64 7.21 0.03
CA ILE A 421 19.93 8.37 -0.50
C ILE A 421 20.47 9.69 0.10
N PRO A 422 20.77 10.70 -0.75
CA PRO A 422 21.29 11.99 -0.30
C PRO A 422 20.30 12.74 0.58
N ARG A 423 20.86 13.48 1.55
CA ARG A 423 20.05 14.25 2.50
C ARG A 423 20.23 15.75 2.29
N ASN A 424 19.13 16.49 2.30
CA ASN A 424 19.13 17.95 2.21
C ASN A 424 19.33 18.55 3.61
N GLU A 425 20.40 19.33 3.81
CA GLU A 425 20.64 20.00 5.11
C GLU A 425 19.56 21.02 5.49
N LYS A 426 18.93 21.66 4.50
CA LYS A 426 17.79 22.56 4.70
C LYS A 426 16.57 21.83 5.26
N GLU A 427 16.28 20.63 4.75
CA GLU A 427 15.16 19.80 5.22
C GLU A 427 15.43 19.27 6.63
N ARG A 428 16.65 18.81 6.92
CA ARG A 428 17.06 18.41 8.28
C ARG A 428 16.90 19.54 9.30
N LYS A 429 17.23 20.78 8.94
CA LYS A 429 17.03 21.96 9.81
C LYS A 429 15.53 22.28 9.96
N CYS A 430 14.74 22.21 8.88
CA CYS A 430 13.30 22.45 8.92
C CYS A 430 12.52 21.43 9.73
N GLU A 431 12.78 20.13 9.58
CA GLU A 431 12.13 19.08 10.37
C GLU A 431 12.42 19.23 11.86
N ARG A 432 13.62 19.69 12.23
CA ARG A 432 14.00 19.97 13.64
C ARG A 432 13.28 21.17 14.24
N ILE A 433 12.99 22.20 13.45
CA ILE A 433 12.25 23.38 13.91
C ILE A 433 10.78 23.02 14.16
N VAL A 434 10.16 22.23 13.27
CA VAL A 434 8.80 21.72 13.48
C VAL A 434 8.72 20.83 14.72
N LYS A 435 9.72 19.95 14.92
CA LYS A 435 9.82 19.08 16.11
C LYS A 435 10.09 19.83 17.42
N LYS A 436 10.52 21.11 17.40
CA LYS A 436 10.73 21.93 18.60
C LYS A 436 9.49 22.74 19.02
N ASN A 437 8.51 22.87 18.14
CA ASN A 437 7.31 23.69 18.34
C ASN A 437 6.03 22.85 18.58
N ILE A 438 6.19 21.54 18.80
CA ILE A 438 5.16 20.56 19.23
C ILE A 438 5.65 19.99 20.55
#